data_AF-A0A4Y2C9H5-F1
#
_entry.id   AF-A0A4Y2C9H5-F1
#
_cell.length_a   1.000
_cell.length_b   1.000
_cell.length_c   1.000
_cell.angle_alpha   90.00
_cell.angle_beta   90.00
_cell.angle_gamma   90.00
#
_symmetry.space_group_name_H-M   'P 1'
#
loop_
_entity.id
_entity.type
_entity.pdbx_description
1 polymer ?
#
loop_
_entity_poly.entity_id
_entity_poly.type
_entity_poly.pdbx_seq_one_letter_code
_entity_poly.pdbx_strand_id
1 'polypeptide(L)'
;MTEDHPIFTDGSKIGNRVGAAFVHFGNKQEIKSQYRLADHNTVYMAELFAIHKAIDYILDHELNDVKIVSDSRSILMTVGFLSDNREFIWQIKKRLKDRKDIKLMWVRVHKGEMGNERADLLTKEASNRDMIDV
;
A
#
# COMPACT_ATOMS: atom_id res chain seq x y z
N MET A 1 -10.22 -17.06 -17.66
CA MET A 1 -8.90 -16.58 -17.19
C MET A 1 -9.22 -15.55 -16.12
N THR A 2 -9.02 -15.87 -14.85
CA THR A 2 -9.14 -14.88 -13.77
C THR A 2 -7.99 -13.88 -13.98
N GLU A 3 -8.31 -12.64 -14.33
CA GLU A 3 -7.29 -11.59 -14.34
C GLU A 3 -6.78 -11.46 -12.91
N ASP A 4 -5.47 -11.60 -12.72
CA ASP A 4 -4.87 -11.28 -11.44
C ASP A 4 -5.04 -9.77 -11.20
N HIS A 5 -5.56 -9.39 -10.05
CA HIS A 5 -5.70 -8.00 -9.61
C HIS A 5 -4.61 -7.64 -8.59
N PRO A 6 -3.33 -7.44 -9.00
CA PRO A 6 -2.30 -7.03 -8.08
C PRO A 6 -2.40 -5.52 -7.81
N ILE A 7 -2.42 -5.18 -6.53
CA ILE A 7 -2.31 -3.81 -6.04
C ILE A 7 -0.99 -3.71 -5.30
N PHE A 8 -0.05 -2.97 -5.88
CA PHE A 8 1.26 -2.74 -5.29
C PHE A 8 1.20 -1.53 -4.39
N THR A 9 1.80 -1.62 -3.21
CA THR A 9 1.83 -0.56 -2.20
C THR A 9 3.26 -0.27 -1.82
N ASP A 10 3.60 0.99 -1.62
CA ASP A 10 4.90 1.39 -1.13
C ASP A 10 4.80 2.63 -0.22
N GLY A 11 5.82 2.82 0.63
CA GLY A 11 6.04 4.01 1.42
C GLY A 11 7.52 4.37 1.42
N SER A 12 7.84 5.65 1.20
CA SER A 12 9.23 6.10 1.19
C SER A 12 9.43 7.39 1.98
N LYS A 13 10.69 7.66 2.31
CA LYS A 13 11.12 8.91 2.95
C LYS A 13 12.38 9.41 2.27
N ILE A 14 12.32 10.61 1.69
CA ILE A 14 13.45 11.31 1.07
C ILE A 14 13.78 12.53 1.94
N GLY A 15 14.93 12.49 2.62
CA GLY A 15 15.25 13.48 3.65
C GLY A 15 14.21 13.42 4.78
N ASN A 16 13.52 14.54 5.02
CA ASN A 16 12.40 14.59 5.98
C ASN A 16 11.01 14.43 5.34
N ARG A 17 10.95 14.30 4.01
CA ARG A 17 9.68 14.27 3.27
C ARG A 17 9.22 12.83 3.09
N VAL A 18 7.95 12.56 3.38
CA VAL A 18 7.39 11.21 3.46
C VAL A 18 6.27 11.05 2.43
N GLY A 19 6.33 9.98 1.65
CA GLY A 19 5.35 9.66 0.62
C GLY A 19 4.82 8.24 0.76
N ALA A 20 3.55 8.04 0.42
CA ALA A 20 2.89 6.75 0.39
C ALA A 20 2.10 6.60 -0.91
N ALA A 21 2.03 5.40 -1.49
CA ALA A 21 1.32 5.19 -2.74
C ALA A 21 0.82 3.77 -2.90
N PHE A 22 -0.23 3.61 -3.71
CA PHE A 22 -0.58 2.32 -4.28
C PHE A 22 -0.86 2.43 -5.78
N VAL A 23 -0.69 1.33 -6.50
CA VAL A 23 -1.03 1.19 -7.91
C VAL A 23 -1.71 -0.16 -8.18
N HIS A 24 -2.84 -0.12 -8.86
CA HIS A 24 -3.59 -1.27 -9.35
C HIS A 24 -3.49 -1.32 -10.88
N PHE A 25 -3.04 -2.45 -11.42
CA PHE A 25 -3.10 -2.75 -12.84
C PHE A 25 -4.27 -3.70 -13.09
N GLY A 26 -5.40 -3.17 -13.59
CA GLY A 26 -6.60 -3.95 -13.90
C GLY A 26 -7.23 -3.46 -15.20
N ASN A 27 -7.84 -4.36 -15.99
CA ASN A 27 -8.54 -4.00 -17.24
C ASN A 27 -7.69 -3.15 -18.22
N LYS A 28 -6.37 -3.42 -18.30
CA LYS A 28 -5.39 -2.66 -19.10
C LYS A 28 -5.24 -1.17 -18.72
N GLN A 29 -5.69 -0.77 -17.54
CA GLN A 29 -5.56 0.59 -17.01
C GLN A 29 -4.70 0.62 -15.76
N GLU A 30 -3.95 1.70 -15.59
CA GLU A 30 -3.23 2.03 -14.36
C GLU A 30 -4.14 2.91 -13.49
N ILE A 31 -4.58 2.38 -12.34
CA ILE A 31 -5.25 3.15 -11.31
C ILE A 31 -4.26 3.36 -10.18
N LYS A 32 -4.03 4.61 -9.79
CA LYS A 32 -2.99 4.96 -8.82
C LYS A 32 -3.41 6.07 -7.88
N SER A 33 -2.90 5.99 -6.66
CA SER A 33 -3.01 7.05 -5.67
C SER A 33 -1.67 7.26 -4.99
N GLN A 34 -1.34 8.51 -4.71
CA GLN A 34 -0.09 8.90 -4.07
C GLN A 34 -0.36 10.05 -3.10
N TYR A 35 0.30 10.02 -1.94
CA TYR A 35 0.01 10.87 -0.80
C TYR A 35 1.29 11.41 -0.18
N ARG A 36 1.34 12.72 0.03
CA ARG A 36 2.36 13.38 0.85
C ARG A 36 1.92 13.35 2.30
N LEU A 37 2.62 12.60 3.15
CA LEU A 37 2.35 12.53 4.59
C LEU A 37 3.15 13.60 5.33
N ALA A 38 2.74 13.99 6.53
CA ALA A 38 3.51 14.90 7.37
C ALA A 38 4.95 14.40 7.66
N ASP A 39 5.91 15.33 7.77
CA ASP A 39 7.36 15.06 7.79
C ASP A 39 7.86 14.21 8.95
N HIS A 40 7.11 14.25 10.05
CA HIS A 40 7.41 13.46 11.26
C HIS A 40 7.06 11.98 11.09
N ASN A 41 6.34 11.59 10.03
CA ASN A 41 6.05 10.19 9.76
C ASN A 41 7.32 9.38 9.42
N THR A 42 7.22 8.08 9.69
CA THR A 42 8.27 7.10 9.37
C THR A 42 7.92 6.36 8.09
N VAL A 43 8.91 5.72 7.46
CA VAL A 43 8.68 4.81 6.32
C VAL A 43 7.66 3.74 6.70
N TYR A 44 7.78 3.17 7.90
CA TYR A 44 6.82 2.19 8.43
C TYR A 44 5.37 2.73 8.45
N MET A 45 5.16 3.97 8.90
CA MET A 45 3.83 4.59 8.88
C MET A 45 3.32 4.83 7.46
N ALA A 46 4.22 5.22 6.54
CA ALA A 46 3.87 5.43 5.13
C ALA A 46 3.45 4.12 4.44
N GLU A 47 4.20 3.05 4.62
CA GLU A 47 3.87 1.73 4.07
C GLU A 47 2.56 1.18 4.66
N LEU A 48 2.36 1.32 5.97
CA LEU A 48 1.10 0.93 6.62
C LEU A 48 -0.09 1.73 6.09
N PHE A 49 0.10 3.03 5.88
CA PHE A 49 -0.90 3.92 5.30
C PHE A 49 -1.21 3.57 3.84
N ALA A 50 -0.21 3.20 3.05
CA ALA A 50 -0.38 2.75 1.67
C ALA A 50 -1.27 1.50 1.60
N ILE A 51 -1.04 0.51 2.48
CA ILE A 51 -1.92 -0.66 2.59
C ILE A 51 -3.33 -0.28 3.02
N HIS A 52 -3.48 0.61 4.00
CA HIS A 52 -4.80 1.09 4.42
C HIS A 52 -5.56 1.70 3.24
N LYS A 53 -4.90 2.54 2.42
CA LYS A 53 -5.52 3.15 1.23
C LYS A 53 -5.81 2.17 0.10
N ALA A 54 -4.95 1.17 -0.08
CA ALA A 54 -5.26 0.06 -1.00
C ALA A 54 -6.52 -0.70 -0.56
N ILE A 55 -6.69 -0.95 0.74
CA ILE A 55 -7.88 -1.63 1.29
C ILE A 55 -9.14 -0.76 1.13
N ASP A 56 -9.05 0.53 1.45
CA ASP A 56 -10.16 1.47 1.20
C ASP A 56 -10.59 1.40 -0.27
N TYR A 57 -9.64 1.50 -1.20
CA TYR A 57 -9.90 1.40 -2.63
C TYR A 57 -10.56 0.07 -3.04
N ILE A 58 -10.06 -1.07 -2.53
CA ILE A 58 -10.64 -2.40 -2.79
C ILE A 58 -12.10 -2.48 -2.34
N LEU A 59 -12.41 -1.92 -1.17
CA LEU A 59 -13.76 -1.94 -0.60
C LEU A 59 -14.69 -1.00 -1.35
N ASP A 60 -14.24 0.23 -1.64
CA ASP A 60 -15.04 1.24 -2.34
C ASP A 60 -15.41 0.83 -3.77
N HIS A 61 -14.59 -0.02 -4.40
CA HIS A 61 -14.79 -0.50 -5.77
C HIS A 61 -15.27 -1.96 -5.83
N GLU A 62 -15.60 -2.57 -4.68
CA GLU A 62 -16.09 -3.95 -4.57
C GLU A 62 -15.23 -4.98 -5.33
N LEU A 63 -13.90 -4.75 -5.37
CA LEU A 63 -12.97 -5.65 -6.07
C LEU A 63 -12.89 -6.98 -5.31
N ASN A 64 -12.86 -8.10 -6.03
CA ASN A 64 -12.75 -9.45 -5.45
C ASN A 64 -11.48 -10.16 -5.91
N ASP A 65 -11.01 -11.13 -5.11
CA ASP A 65 -9.83 -11.96 -5.42
C ASP A 65 -8.53 -11.15 -5.67
N VAL A 66 -8.34 -10.10 -4.86
CA VAL A 66 -7.27 -9.11 -5.00
C VAL A 66 -5.99 -9.55 -4.27
N LYS A 67 -4.82 -9.20 -4.83
CA LYS A 67 -3.52 -9.38 -4.16
C LYS A 67 -2.96 -8.02 -3.78
N ILE A 68 -2.81 -7.72 -2.49
CA ILE A 68 -2.01 -6.58 -2.03
C ILE A 68 -0.55 -7.02 -1.96
N VAL A 69 0.29 -6.35 -2.72
CA VAL A 69 1.70 -6.68 -2.92
C VAL A 69 2.56 -5.60 -2.29
N SER A 70 3.47 -5.99 -1.40
CA SER A 70 4.45 -5.08 -0.77
C SER A 70 5.79 -5.77 -0.61
N ASP A 71 6.87 -5.01 -0.70
CA ASP A 71 8.21 -5.48 -0.39
C ASP A 71 8.57 -5.39 1.11
N SER A 72 7.72 -4.74 1.91
CA SER A 72 7.84 -4.65 3.36
C SER A 72 7.23 -5.85 4.08
N ARG A 73 8.06 -6.86 4.32
CA ARG A 73 7.67 -8.04 5.10
C ARG A 73 7.18 -7.68 6.50
N SER A 74 7.77 -6.66 7.14
CA SER A 74 7.36 -6.18 8.47
C SER A 74 5.90 -5.74 8.48
N ILE A 75 5.49 -4.97 7.48
CA ILE A 75 4.13 -4.44 7.40
C ILE A 75 3.13 -5.55 7.12
N LEU A 76 3.45 -6.46 6.20
CA LEU A 76 2.59 -7.62 5.92
C LEU A 76 2.40 -8.50 7.16
N MET A 77 3.44 -8.68 7.98
CA MET A 77 3.34 -9.37 9.26
C MET A 77 2.48 -8.60 10.27
N THR A 78 2.67 -7.29 10.38
CA THR A 78 1.87 -6.42 11.25
C THR A 78 0.39 -6.52 10.92
N VAL A 79 0.04 -6.44 9.64
CA VAL A 79 -1.35 -6.44 9.17
C VAL A 79 -1.95 -7.84 9.20
N GLY A 80 -1.21 -8.86 8.77
CA GLY A 80 -1.72 -10.22 8.61
C GLY A 80 -1.71 -11.11 9.86
N PHE A 81 -0.76 -10.91 10.79
CA PHE A 81 -0.48 -11.94 11.81
C PHE A 81 -0.26 -11.43 13.23
N LEU A 82 0.36 -10.27 13.42
CA LEU A 82 0.72 -9.82 14.76
C LEU A 82 -0.52 -9.33 15.55
N SER A 83 -0.55 -9.53 16.86
CA SER A 83 -1.50 -8.81 17.73
C SER A 83 -0.90 -7.44 18.05
N ASP A 84 -1.35 -6.41 17.34
CA ASP A 84 -0.92 -5.03 17.57
C ASP A 84 -2.14 -4.20 17.96
N ASN A 85 -2.05 -3.54 19.11
CA ASN A 85 -3.17 -2.82 19.74
C ASN A 85 -3.22 -1.35 19.34
N ARG A 86 -2.31 -0.87 18.48
CA ARG A 86 -2.41 0.48 17.93
C ARG A 86 -3.70 0.58 17.11
N GLU A 87 -4.52 1.57 17.43
CA GLU A 87 -5.87 1.75 16.87
C GLU A 87 -5.88 1.68 15.34
N PHE A 88 -4.92 2.34 14.67
CA PHE A 88 -4.83 2.33 13.21
C PHE A 88 -4.64 0.92 12.62
N ILE A 89 -3.82 0.07 13.24
CA ILE A 89 -3.61 -1.31 12.78
C ILE A 89 -4.85 -2.17 13.05
N TRP A 90 -5.51 -1.93 14.17
CA TRP A 90 -6.77 -2.61 14.48
C TRP A 90 -7.85 -2.28 13.44
N GLN A 91 -7.96 -1.03 13.00
CA GLN A 91 -8.90 -0.63 11.94
C GLN A 91 -8.63 -1.37 10.62
N ILE A 92 -7.35 -1.47 10.21
CA ILE A 92 -6.95 -2.22 9.01
C ILE A 92 -7.37 -3.69 9.14
N LYS A 93 -7.07 -4.33 10.27
CA LYS A 93 -7.42 -5.74 10.51
C LYS A 93 -8.92 -5.98 10.53
N LYS A 94 -9.68 -5.07 11.13
CA LYS A 94 -11.14 -5.15 11.16
C LYS A 94 -11.70 -5.14 9.73
N ARG A 95 -11.19 -4.28 8.84
CA ARG A 95 -11.59 -4.23 7.43
C ARG A 95 -11.24 -5.50 6.66
N LEU A 96 -10.12 -6.15 6.99
CA LEU A 96 -9.69 -7.40 6.35
C LEU A 96 -10.41 -8.65 6.88
N LYS A 97 -10.97 -8.60 8.09
CA LYS A 97 -11.52 -9.76 8.80
C LYS A 97 -12.49 -10.60 7.96
N ASP A 98 -13.36 -9.93 7.20
CA ASP A 98 -14.41 -10.57 6.41
C ASP A 98 -14.04 -10.70 4.91
N ARG A 99 -12.83 -10.30 4.53
CA ARG A 99 -12.32 -10.27 3.14
C ARG A 99 -11.22 -11.30 2.90
N LYS A 100 -11.60 -12.59 2.98
CA LYS A 100 -10.68 -13.73 2.75
C LYS A 100 -10.11 -13.80 1.33
N ASP A 101 -10.75 -13.10 0.40
CA ASP A 101 -10.36 -12.98 -1.01
C ASP A 101 -9.22 -11.97 -1.21
N ILE A 102 -8.93 -11.10 -0.23
CA ILE A 102 -7.76 -10.22 -0.23
C ILE A 102 -6.54 -10.98 0.29
N LYS A 103 -5.55 -11.18 -0.58
CA LYS A 103 -4.31 -11.89 -0.25
C LYS A 103 -3.16 -10.90 -0.07
N LEU A 104 -2.46 -11.01 1.04
CA LEU A 104 -1.23 -10.26 1.31
C LEU A 104 -0.03 -11.01 0.73
N MET A 105 0.71 -10.40 -0.19
CA MET A 105 1.81 -11.01 -0.92
C MET A 105 3.09 -10.21 -0.72
N TRP A 106 4.16 -10.91 -0.35
CA TRP A 106 5.48 -10.32 -0.25
C TRP A 106 6.26 -10.46 -1.56
N VAL A 107 6.90 -9.39 -2.00
CA VAL A 107 7.86 -9.39 -3.12
C VAL A 107 9.23 -8.93 -2.66
N ARG A 108 10.28 -9.30 -3.41
CA ARG A 108 11.63 -8.77 -3.15
C ARG A 108 11.81 -7.47 -3.90
N VAL A 109 12.36 -6.47 -3.22
CA VAL A 109 12.82 -5.22 -3.84
C VAL A 109 13.79 -5.53 -5.00
N HIS A 110 13.75 -4.73 -6.07
CA HIS A 110 14.70 -4.75 -7.19
C HIS A 110 14.73 -6.05 -8.02
N LYS A 111 13.60 -6.75 -8.13
CA LYS A 111 13.47 -7.91 -9.04
C LYS A 111 12.84 -7.60 -10.40
N GLY A 112 12.63 -6.34 -10.75
CA GLY A 112 12.02 -5.97 -12.04
C GLY A 112 10.50 -6.11 -12.07
N GLU A 113 9.85 -6.20 -10.90
CA GLU A 113 8.39 -6.20 -10.82
C GLU A 113 7.88 -4.79 -11.12
N MET A 114 7.38 -4.59 -12.34
CA MET A 114 6.94 -3.28 -12.85
C MET A 114 6.02 -2.54 -11.87
N GLY A 115 5.12 -3.26 -11.19
CA GLY A 115 4.21 -2.63 -10.24
C GLY A 115 4.86 -2.16 -8.94
N ASN A 116 5.88 -2.88 -8.45
CA ASN A 116 6.65 -2.45 -7.29
C ASN A 116 7.49 -1.22 -7.62
N GLU A 117 8.15 -1.23 -8.78
CA GLU A 117 8.92 -0.07 -9.27
C GLU A 117 8.03 1.15 -9.50
N ARG A 118 6.80 0.93 -9.97
CA ARG A 118 5.84 2.01 -10.13
C ARG A 118 5.36 2.58 -8.80
N ALA A 119 5.08 1.74 -7.81
CA ALA A 119 4.73 2.21 -6.47
C ALA A 119 5.86 3.04 -5.85
N ASP A 120 7.10 2.56 -5.94
CA ASP A 120 8.31 3.27 -5.49
C ASP A 120 8.51 4.61 -6.20
N LEU A 121 8.29 4.68 -7.51
CA LEU A 121 8.32 5.95 -8.23
C LEU A 121 7.26 6.93 -7.70
N LEU A 122 6.04 6.46 -7.45
CA LEU A 122 4.94 7.30 -6.95
C LEU A 122 5.19 7.81 -5.53
N THR A 123 5.81 7.03 -4.64
CA THR A 123 6.13 7.52 -3.29
C THR A 123 7.21 8.61 -3.33
N LYS A 124 8.17 8.50 -4.25
CA LYS A 124 9.21 9.52 -4.48
C LYS A 124 8.61 10.80 -5.07
N GLU A 125 7.72 10.67 -6.06
CA GLU A 125 6.95 11.80 -6.61
C GLU A 125 6.15 12.50 -5.51
N ALA A 126 5.40 11.73 -4.70
CA ALA A 126 4.63 12.26 -3.59
C ALA A 126 5.49 12.97 -2.56
N SER A 127 6.61 12.39 -2.15
CA SER A 127 7.55 12.99 -1.19
C SER A 127 8.06 14.37 -1.66
N ASN A 128 8.17 14.59 -2.97
CA ASN A 128 8.61 15.86 -3.53
C ASN A 128 7.49 16.92 -3.65
N ARG A 129 6.23 16.59 -3.36
CA ARG A 129 5.12 17.56 -3.35
C ARG A 129 5.20 18.49 -2.15
N ASP A 130 4.95 19.77 -2.36
CA ASP A 130 5.02 20.81 -1.31
C ASP A 130 3.83 20.77 -0.36
N MET A 131 2.65 20.42 -0.86
CA MET A 131 1.45 20.28 -0.05
C MET A 131 1.43 18.92 0.64
N ILE A 132 1.18 18.93 1.95
CA ILE A 132 0.92 17.72 2.75
C ILE A 132 -0.56 17.35 2.59
N ASP A 133 -0.81 16.12 2.17
CA ASP A 133 -2.15 15.54 1.98
C ASP A 133 -2.72 14.96 3.29
N VAL A 134 -1.84 14.54 4.21
CA VAL A 134 -2.17 13.80 5.46
C VAL A 134 -1.35 14.28 6.65
#